data_AF-A0A7X1TQ26-F1
#
_entry.id   AF-A0A7X1TQ26-F1
#
_cell.length_a   1.000
_cell.length_b   1.000
_cell.length_c   1.000
_cell.angle_alpha   90.00
_cell.angle_beta   90.00
_cell.angle_gamma   90.00
#
_symmetry.space_group_name_H-M   'P 1'
#
loop_
_entity.id
_entity.type
_entity.pdbx_description
1 polymer ?
#
loop_
_entity_poly.entity_id
_entity_poly.type
_entity_poly.pdbx_seq_one_letter_code
_entity_poly.pdbx_strand_id
1 'polypeptide(L)'
;MKGRVRSALVVGALLSGGVLAGGADAPISWLGQRVDVAQTAFCRANECRLERQFTPMGWPQGVGYAYRLPRGWTLEAHVQPGGWVSNVFLLKYGARVGTSLDLRERRLAAEFLKLATGRRFTPQAVASCITAGLAAQRRDPDVYGPDQPLSRWTTPAGLPYKARCGVVGAGPLGVWAGWRQQ
;
A
#
# COMPACT_ATOMS: atom_id res chain seq x y z
N MET A 1 58.12 30.82 -18.95
CA MET A 1 57.46 31.40 -20.13
C MET A 1 56.57 30.33 -20.77
N LYS A 2 55.34 30.70 -21.14
CA LYS A 2 54.50 30.23 -22.29
C LYS A 2 54.79 28.81 -22.83
N GLY A 3 53.88 27.84 -22.99
CA GLY A 3 52.43 27.85 -23.14
C GLY A 3 52.04 26.79 -24.21
N ARG A 4 51.06 25.92 -23.88
CA ARG A 4 50.11 25.14 -24.72
C ARG A 4 50.53 24.57 -26.09
N VAL A 5 50.19 23.29 -26.35
CA VAL A 5 49.26 22.86 -27.44
C VAL A 5 48.53 21.57 -27.01
N ARG A 6 47.23 21.51 -27.36
CA ARG A 6 46.22 20.45 -27.16
C ARG A 6 46.08 19.57 -28.41
N SER A 7 45.53 18.36 -28.23
CA SER A 7 44.51 17.64 -29.06
C SER A 7 44.82 16.13 -29.02
N ALA A 8 43.98 15.27 -28.41
CA ALA A 8 42.70 14.71 -28.91
C ALA A 8 42.93 13.92 -30.22
N LEU A 9 42.47 12.69 -30.45
CA LEU A 9 41.23 11.95 -30.14
C LEU A 9 41.46 10.54 -30.80
N VAL A 10 41.05 9.36 -30.28
CA VAL A 10 39.83 8.62 -30.70
C VAL A 10 39.96 7.13 -30.30
N VAL A 11 38.98 6.67 -29.52
CA VAL A 11 38.17 5.42 -29.62
C VAL A 11 38.84 4.06 -29.83
N GLY A 12 38.52 3.14 -28.92
CA GLY A 12 38.59 1.69 -29.12
C GLY A 12 37.91 0.95 -27.95
N ALA A 13 36.58 0.98 -27.92
CA ALA A 13 35.74 0.19 -27.01
C ALA A 13 35.95 -1.31 -27.22
N LEU A 14 35.78 -2.14 -26.16
CA LEU A 14 35.22 -3.50 -26.24
C LEU A 14 34.81 -3.99 -24.83
N LEU A 15 33.49 -3.98 -24.60
CA LEU A 15 32.67 -5.03 -23.95
C LEU A 15 33.01 -5.47 -22.51
N SER A 16 32.63 -4.63 -21.55
CA SER A 16 32.15 -5.14 -20.25
C SER A 16 30.63 -5.28 -20.34
N GLY A 17 30.17 -6.47 -20.68
CA GLY A 17 28.76 -6.87 -20.63
C GLY A 17 28.24 -6.85 -19.19
N GLY A 18 27.97 -5.66 -18.67
CA GLY A 18 27.14 -5.48 -17.51
C GLY A 18 25.71 -5.74 -17.91
N VAL A 19 25.18 -6.91 -17.56
CA VAL A 19 23.74 -7.12 -17.49
C VAL A 19 23.24 -6.12 -16.44
N LEU A 20 22.81 -4.94 -16.88
CA LEU A 20 21.94 -4.10 -16.07
C LEU A 20 20.69 -4.93 -15.85
N ALA A 21 20.61 -5.58 -14.69
CA ALA A 21 19.36 -6.02 -14.12
C ALA A 21 18.50 -4.76 -13.97
N GLY A 22 17.78 -4.43 -15.04
CA GLY A 22 16.79 -3.36 -15.10
C GLY A 22 15.67 -3.74 -14.16
N GLY A 23 15.88 -3.50 -12.87
CA GLY A 23 14.80 -3.40 -11.90
C GLY A 23 14.00 -2.18 -12.31
N ALA A 24 12.84 -2.38 -12.94
CA ALA A 24 11.89 -1.32 -13.17
C ALA A 24 11.71 -0.54 -11.85
N ASP A 25 11.92 0.79 -11.90
CA ASP A 25 11.70 1.66 -10.75
C ASP A 25 10.32 1.37 -10.19
N ALA A 26 10.26 0.67 -9.06
CA ALA A 26 9.00 0.37 -8.42
C ALA A 26 8.35 1.73 -8.08
N PRO A 27 7.07 1.94 -8.42
CA PRO A 27 6.43 3.21 -8.17
C PRO A 27 6.53 3.56 -6.68
N ILE A 28 6.86 4.82 -6.40
CA ILE A 28 7.07 5.33 -5.03
C ILE A 28 5.83 5.09 -4.16
N SER A 29 4.64 5.06 -4.76
CA SER A 29 3.37 4.68 -4.14
C SER A 29 2.48 3.89 -5.10
N TRP A 30 1.61 3.00 -4.60
CA TRP A 30 0.60 2.33 -5.44
C TRP A 30 -0.60 3.22 -5.74
N LEU A 31 -1.03 3.99 -4.74
CA LEU A 31 -2.20 4.86 -4.86
C LEU A 31 -1.98 5.95 -5.89
N GLY A 32 -2.99 6.16 -6.73
CA GLY A 32 -2.94 7.11 -7.83
C GLY A 32 -2.00 6.70 -8.97
N GLN A 33 -1.54 5.45 -8.99
CA GLN A 33 -0.67 4.89 -10.04
C GLN A 33 -1.32 3.69 -10.73
N ARG A 34 -0.88 3.40 -11.95
CA ARG A 34 -1.26 2.17 -12.70
C ARG A 34 -0.29 1.06 -12.31
N VAL A 35 -0.65 0.33 -11.25
CA VAL A 35 0.19 -0.73 -10.68
C VAL A 35 -0.57 -2.03 -10.71
N ASP A 36 0.04 -3.08 -11.28
CA ASP A 36 -0.41 -4.44 -11.04
C ASP A 36 0.08 -4.88 -9.65
N VAL A 37 -0.86 -4.89 -8.69
CA VAL A 37 -0.58 -5.21 -7.29
C VAL A 37 0.02 -6.61 -7.14
N ALA A 38 -0.41 -7.57 -7.97
CA ALA A 38 0.11 -8.94 -7.95
C ALA A 38 1.61 -9.00 -8.28
N GLN A 39 2.09 -8.06 -9.11
CA GLN A 39 3.49 -7.96 -9.54
C GLN A 39 4.34 -7.04 -8.65
N THR A 40 3.81 -6.58 -7.51
CA THR A 40 4.60 -5.77 -6.58
C THR A 40 5.60 -6.61 -5.79
N ALA A 41 6.69 -5.99 -5.34
CA ALA A 41 7.64 -6.63 -4.43
C ALA A 41 6.98 -7.10 -3.13
N PHE A 42 5.99 -6.35 -2.62
CA PHE A 42 5.18 -6.75 -1.48
C PHE A 42 4.47 -8.07 -1.72
N CYS A 43 3.82 -8.22 -2.88
CA CYS A 43 3.09 -9.45 -3.16
C CYS A 43 3.97 -10.65 -3.42
N ARG A 44 5.14 -10.47 -4.04
CA ARG A 44 6.14 -11.53 -4.15
C ARG A 44 6.67 -11.96 -2.78
N ALA A 45 7.03 -11.01 -1.92
CA ALA A 45 7.57 -11.29 -0.58
C ALA A 45 6.54 -11.91 0.38
N ASN A 46 5.24 -11.67 0.13
CA ASN A 46 4.15 -12.15 0.97
C ASN A 46 3.25 -13.17 0.27
N GLU A 47 3.71 -13.76 -0.83
CA GLU A 47 3.02 -14.84 -1.54
C GLU A 47 1.53 -14.56 -1.83
N CYS A 48 1.22 -13.35 -2.29
CA CYS A 48 -0.15 -12.99 -2.66
C CYS A 48 -0.71 -13.97 -3.71
N ARG A 49 -1.90 -14.51 -3.46
CA ARG A 49 -2.65 -15.31 -4.44
C ARG A 49 -3.98 -14.64 -4.71
N LEU A 50 -4.29 -14.36 -5.98
CA LEU A 50 -5.59 -13.81 -6.34
C LEU A 50 -6.69 -14.79 -5.91
N GLU A 51 -7.61 -14.31 -5.09
CA GLU A 51 -8.75 -15.08 -4.58
C GLU A 51 -10.01 -14.74 -5.37
N ARG A 52 -10.25 -13.45 -5.65
CA ARG A 52 -11.39 -13.02 -6.45
C ARG A 52 -11.20 -11.64 -7.08
N GLN A 53 -11.95 -11.41 -8.14
CA GLN A 53 -12.25 -10.10 -8.70
C GLN A 53 -13.71 -9.74 -8.35
N PHE A 54 -13.97 -8.48 -8.01
CA PHE A 54 -15.30 -8.03 -7.58
C PHE A 54 -15.56 -6.57 -7.98
N THR A 55 -16.81 -6.11 -7.88
CA THR A 55 -17.15 -4.69 -8.02
C THR A 55 -17.16 -4.04 -6.65
N PRO A 56 -16.29 -3.05 -6.35
CA PRO A 56 -16.28 -2.42 -5.04
C PRO A 56 -17.58 -1.68 -4.75
N MET A 57 -18.09 -1.83 -3.52
CA MET A 57 -19.31 -1.16 -3.10
C MET A 57 -19.17 0.38 -3.21
N GLY A 58 -20.19 1.04 -3.77
CA GLY A 58 -20.14 2.49 -4.03
C GLY A 58 -19.32 2.91 -5.26
N TRP A 59 -18.76 1.95 -6.01
CA TRP A 59 -17.95 2.20 -7.21
C TRP A 59 -18.32 1.24 -8.35
N PRO A 60 -19.49 1.42 -8.98
CA PRO A 60 -20.01 0.46 -9.97
C PRO A 60 -19.15 0.32 -11.23
N GLN A 61 -18.29 1.31 -11.52
CA GLN A 61 -17.38 1.26 -12.67
C GLN A 61 -15.95 0.80 -12.30
N GLY A 62 -15.65 0.64 -11.01
CA GLY A 62 -14.34 0.15 -10.56
C GLY A 62 -14.25 -1.37 -10.57
N VAL A 63 -13.02 -1.87 -10.50
CA VAL A 63 -12.72 -3.30 -10.30
C VAL A 63 -11.93 -3.46 -9.01
N GLY A 64 -12.37 -4.35 -8.14
CA GLY A 64 -11.69 -4.78 -6.94
C GLY A 64 -10.98 -6.11 -7.17
N TYR A 65 -9.76 -6.23 -6.65
CA TYR A 65 -9.02 -7.49 -6.60
C TYR A 65 -8.75 -7.82 -5.14
N ALA A 66 -9.07 -9.03 -4.72
CA ALA A 66 -8.72 -9.55 -3.40
C ALA A 66 -7.66 -10.64 -3.54
N TYR A 67 -6.55 -10.47 -2.85
CA TYR A 67 -5.44 -11.41 -2.80
C TYR A 67 -5.31 -11.97 -1.41
N ARG A 68 -5.29 -13.30 -1.29
CA ARG A 68 -5.02 -13.99 -0.04
C ARG A 68 -3.52 -14.06 0.20
N LEU A 69 -3.12 -13.74 1.42
CA LEU A 69 -1.75 -13.81 1.92
C LEU A 69 -1.67 -14.87 3.04
N PRO A 70 -0.47 -15.38 3.36
CA PRO A 70 -0.27 -16.25 4.51
C PRO A 70 -0.78 -15.62 5.81
N ARG A 71 -1.12 -16.48 6.78
CA ARG A 71 -1.57 -16.09 8.14
C ARG A 71 -2.90 -15.31 8.17
N GLY A 72 -3.75 -15.54 7.19
CA GLY A 72 -5.14 -15.07 7.18
C GLY A 72 -5.30 -13.59 6.83
N TRP A 73 -4.31 -13.01 6.16
CA TRP A 73 -4.40 -11.66 5.61
C TRP A 73 -5.01 -11.70 4.21
N THR A 74 -5.76 -10.65 3.89
CA THR A 74 -6.28 -10.38 2.56
C THR A 74 -5.88 -8.95 2.18
N LEU A 75 -5.26 -8.83 1.01
CA LEU A 75 -4.98 -7.56 0.36
C LEU A 75 -6.08 -7.26 -0.64
N GLU A 76 -6.80 -6.17 -0.48
CA GLU A 76 -7.75 -5.70 -1.49
C GLU A 76 -7.21 -4.45 -2.20
N ALA A 77 -7.39 -4.38 -3.51
CA ALA A 77 -7.02 -3.23 -4.32
C ALA A 77 -8.18 -2.83 -5.23
N HIS A 78 -8.62 -1.57 -5.12
CA HIS A 78 -9.70 -1.02 -5.92
C HIS A 78 -9.12 -0.16 -7.05
N VAL A 79 -9.39 -0.56 -8.29
CA VAL A 79 -8.87 0.01 -9.52
C VAL A 79 -9.99 0.76 -10.25
N GLN A 80 -9.72 2.00 -10.67
CA GLN A 80 -10.64 2.82 -11.46
C GLN A 80 -10.72 2.34 -12.92
N PRO A 81 -11.76 2.72 -13.70
CA PRO A 81 -11.86 2.43 -15.14
C PRO A 81 -10.61 2.77 -15.97
N GLY A 82 -9.78 3.71 -15.50
CA GLY A 82 -8.52 4.08 -16.14
C GLY A 82 -7.28 3.29 -15.68
N GLY A 83 -7.44 2.23 -14.89
CA GLY A 83 -6.36 1.37 -14.39
C GLY A 83 -5.64 1.88 -13.13
N TRP A 84 -6.11 2.98 -12.53
CA TRP A 84 -5.47 3.62 -11.38
C TRP A 84 -5.94 3.00 -10.06
N VAL A 85 -5.01 2.65 -9.17
CA VAL A 85 -5.35 2.18 -7.83
C VAL A 85 -5.87 3.35 -6.99
N SER A 86 -7.11 3.25 -6.50
CA SER A 86 -7.80 4.32 -5.74
C SER A 86 -7.92 4.03 -4.25
N ASN A 87 -8.02 2.74 -3.89
CA ASN A 87 -8.02 2.29 -2.50
C ASN A 87 -7.28 0.97 -2.39
N VAL A 88 -6.61 0.77 -1.26
CA VAL A 88 -5.99 -0.50 -0.90
C VAL A 88 -6.25 -0.81 0.57
N PHE A 89 -6.45 -2.09 0.86
CA PHE A 89 -6.76 -2.60 2.19
C PHE A 89 -5.89 -3.80 2.46
N LEU A 90 -5.34 -3.90 3.66
CA LEU A 90 -4.71 -5.10 4.16
C LEU A 90 -5.42 -5.48 5.45
N LEU A 91 -6.26 -6.52 5.38
CA LEU A 91 -7.24 -6.86 6.40
C LEU A 91 -7.16 -8.33 6.79
N LYS A 92 -7.45 -8.62 8.07
CA LYS A 92 -7.71 -9.98 8.57
C LYS A 92 -9.22 -10.15 8.76
N TYR A 93 -9.88 -10.74 7.78
CA TYR A 93 -11.33 -10.98 7.82
C TYR A 93 -11.75 -11.94 8.93
N GLY A 94 -10.88 -12.88 9.32
CA GLY A 94 -11.12 -13.82 10.41
C GLY A 94 -10.71 -13.32 11.80
N ALA A 95 -10.34 -12.04 11.96
CA ALA A 95 -9.99 -11.50 13.26
C ALA A 95 -11.22 -11.48 14.18
N ARG A 96 -11.07 -12.01 15.40
CA ARG A 96 -12.13 -11.94 16.42
C ARG A 96 -12.18 -10.52 16.98
N VAL A 97 -13.35 -10.09 17.43
CA VAL A 97 -13.52 -8.82 18.16
C VAL A 97 -12.50 -8.72 19.30
N GLY A 98 -11.85 -7.57 19.43
CA GLY A 98 -10.81 -7.33 20.44
C GLY A 98 -9.43 -7.89 20.10
N THR A 99 -9.25 -8.58 18.97
CA THR A 99 -7.93 -9.01 18.49
C THR A 99 -7.04 -7.80 18.23
N SER A 100 -5.80 -7.82 18.73
CA SER A 100 -4.76 -6.86 18.37
C SER A 100 -3.71 -7.52 17.48
N LEU A 101 -3.01 -6.72 16.69
CA LEU A 101 -1.92 -7.19 15.85
C LEU A 101 -0.65 -7.43 16.69
N ASP A 102 0.10 -8.49 16.41
CA ASP A 102 1.43 -8.69 16.99
C ASP A 102 2.49 -7.75 16.35
N LEU A 103 3.75 -7.82 16.81
CA LEU A 103 4.82 -6.97 16.28
C LEU A 103 5.12 -7.23 14.79
N ARG A 104 5.10 -8.50 14.35
CA ARG A 104 5.36 -8.86 12.95
C ARG A 104 4.24 -8.33 12.06
N GLU A 105 3.01 -8.44 12.51
CA GLU A 105 1.82 -7.94 11.83
C GLU A 105 1.80 -6.42 11.74
N ARG A 106 2.18 -5.71 12.81
CA ARG A 106 2.34 -4.25 12.78
C ARG A 106 3.42 -3.81 11.79
N ARG A 107 4.52 -4.55 11.69
CA ARG A 107 5.58 -4.30 10.69
C ARG A 107 5.08 -4.50 9.27
N LEU A 108 4.37 -5.60 9.01
CA LEU A 108 3.74 -5.87 7.72
C LEU A 108 2.77 -4.75 7.33
N ALA A 109 1.90 -4.34 8.26
CA ALA A 109 0.95 -3.27 8.05
C ALA A 109 1.62 -1.92 7.78
N ALA A 110 2.69 -1.58 8.51
CA ALA A 110 3.46 -0.36 8.28
C ALA A 110 4.19 -0.37 6.93
N GLU A 111 4.76 -1.51 6.53
CA GLU A 111 5.39 -1.70 5.22
C GLU A 111 4.38 -1.58 4.07
N PHE A 112 3.23 -2.24 4.21
CA PHE A 112 2.12 -2.11 3.27
C PHE A 112 1.71 -0.64 3.11
N LEU A 113 1.47 0.09 4.20
CA LEU A 113 1.10 1.50 4.14
C LEU A 113 2.20 2.36 3.48
N LYS A 114 3.47 2.03 3.73
CA LYS A 114 4.59 2.70 3.09
C LYS A 114 4.55 2.52 1.57
N LEU A 115 4.40 1.30 1.08
CA LEU A 115 4.36 1.02 -0.36
C LEU A 115 3.07 1.53 -1.02
N ALA A 116 1.94 1.43 -0.32
CA ALA A 116 0.66 1.94 -0.81
C ALA A 116 0.68 3.46 -1.01
N THR A 117 1.28 4.21 -0.09
CA THR A 117 1.15 5.67 -0.01
C THR A 117 2.41 6.46 -0.34
N GLY A 118 3.58 5.80 -0.36
CA GLY A 118 4.90 6.45 -0.46
C GLY A 118 5.33 7.19 0.82
N ARG A 119 4.60 7.04 1.94
CA ARG A 119 4.85 7.75 3.20
C ARG A 119 5.45 6.80 4.25
N ARG A 120 6.04 7.34 5.32
CA ARG A 120 6.62 6.52 6.39
C ARG A 120 5.60 6.27 7.50
N PHE A 121 5.52 5.01 7.95
CA PHE A 121 4.72 4.59 9.10
C PHE A 121 5.58 3.72 10.00
N THR A 122 5.39 3.85 11.31
CA THR A 122 6.06 3.00 12.30
C THR A 122 5.11 1.91 12.79
N PRO A 123 5.63 0.73 13.17
CA PRO A 123 4.81 -0.30 13.82
C PRO A 123 4.08 0.21 15.07
N GLN A 124 4.67 1.17 15.79
CA GLN A 124 4.08 1.82 16.96
C GLN A 124 2.89 2.70 16.58
N ALA A 125 2.98 3.50 15.52
CA ALA A 125 1.85 4.30 15.04
C ALA A 125 0.67 3.41 14.62
N VAL A 126 0.96 2.29 13.93
CA VAL A 126 -0.06 1.28 13.61
C VAL A 126 -0.67 0.71 14.88
N ALA A 127 0.14 0.33 15.88
CA ALA A 127 -0.36 -0.19 17.15
C ALA A 127 -1.31 0.78 17.86
N SER A 128 -0.91 2.05 18.01
CA SER A 128 -1.73 3.08 18.65
C SER A 128 -3.05 3.28 17.93
N CYS A 129 -3.03 3.32 16.59
CA CYS A 129 -4.24 3.45 15.80
C CYS A 129 -5.14 2.20 15.94
N ILE A 130 -4.58 0.98 15.93
CA ILE A 130 -5.38 -0.25 16.08
C ILE A 130 -6.06 -0.25 17.45
N THR A 131 -5.33 0.10 18.51
CA THR A 131 -5.88 0.24 19.86
C THR A 131 -7.00 1.27 19.91
N ALA A 132 -6.83 2.42 19.26
CA ALA A 132 -7.88 3.44 19.18
C ALA A 132 -9.12 2.93 18.42
N GLY A 133 -8.94 2.20 17.31
CA GLY A 133 -10.02 1.59 16.55
C GLY A 133 -10.77 0.51 17.34
N LEU A 134 -10.06 -0.35 18.07
CA LEU A 134 -10.68 -1.34 18.95
C LEU A 134 -11.43 -0.70 20.12
N ALA A 135 -10.92 0.41 20.67
CA ALA A 135 -11.62 1.16 21.70
C ALA A 135 -12.89 1.83 21.15
N ALA A 136 -12.86 2.30 19.89
CA ALA A 136 -14.04 2.81 19.20
C ALA A 136 -15.07 1.70 18.96
N GLN A 137 -14.65 0.51 18.53
CA GLN A 137 -15.54 -0.63 18.28
C GLN A 137 -16.36 -1.04 19.50
N ARG A 138 -15.80 -0.89 20.71
CA ARG A 138 -16.52 -1.17 21.95
C ARG A 138 -17.70 -0.21 22.20
N ARG A 139 -17.65 0.99 21.63
CA ARG A 139 -18.70 2.00 21.75
C ARG A 139 -19.69 1.91 20.59
N ASP A 140 -19.19 1.58 19.41
CA ASP A 140 -19.97 1.44 18.18
C ASP A 140 -19.44 0.21 17.39
N PRO A 141 -20.16 -0.92 17.39
CA PRO A 141 -19.75 -2.14 16.69
C PRO A 141 -19.60 -1.97 15.18
N ASP A 142 -20.26 -0.97 14.59
CA ASP A 142 -20.25 -0.70 13.15
C ASP A 142 -19.22 0.38 12.76
N VAL A 143 -18.42 0.84 13.72
CA VAL A 143 -17.41 1.87 13.48
C VAL A 143 -16.38 1.44 12.44
N TYR A 144 -15.92 2.41 11.65
CA TYR A 144 -14.91 2.21 10.61
C TYR A 144 -13.57 2.83 11.01
N GLY A 145 -12.84 2.14 11.90
CA GLY A 145 -11.59 2.63 12.50
C GLY A 145 -11.80 3.84 13.42
N PRO A 146 -10.73 4.41 14.01
CA PRO A 146 -10.83 5.62 14.81
C PRO A 146 -11.13 6.86 13.95
N ASP A 147 -11.69 7.91 14.57
CA ASP A 147 -11.98 9.20 13.91
C ASP A 147 -10.73 9.87 13.33
N GLN A 148 -9.60 9.72 14.04
CA GLN A 148 -8.31 10.23 13.62
C GLN A 148 -7.58 9.20 12.75
N PRO A 149 -7.36 9.47 11.45
CA PRO A 149 -6.58 8.59 10.59
C PRO A 149 -5.09 8.62 10.96
N LEU A 150 -4.35 7.60 10.53
CA LEU A 150 -2.89 7.55 10.64
C LEU A 150 -2.19 8.68 9.87
N SER A 151 -2.76 9.07 8.72
CA SER A 151 -2.23 10.15 7.90
C SER A 151 -3.32 10.73 6.99
N ARG A 152 -3.17 12.00 6.63
CA ARG A 152 -4.00 12.70 5.63
C ARG A 152 -3.08 13.41 4.65
N TRP A 153 -3.45 13.45 3.38
CA TRP A 153 -2.76 14.22 2.37
C TRP A 153 -3.65 14.52 1.18
N THR A 154 -3.19 15.45 0.35
CA THR A 154 -3.82 15.79 -0.92
C THR A 154 -2.89 15.36 -2.05
N THR A 155 -3.41 14.73 -3.10
CA THR A 155 -2.62 14.41 -4.29
C THR A 155 -2.35 15.68 -5.11
N PRO A 156 -1.40 15.67 -6.07
CA PRO A 156 -1.22 16.79 -6.98
C PRO A 156 -2.50 17.19 -7.74
N ALA A 157 -3.42 16.25 -7.95
CA ALA A 157 -4.73 16.47 -8.56
C ALA A 157 -5.81 16.97 -7.57
N GLY A 158 -5.46 17.33 -6.33
CA GLY A 158 -6.39 17.89 -5.35
C GLY A 158 -7.26 16.87 -4.61
N LEU A 159 -7.01 15.56 -4.76
CA LEU A 159 -7.85 14.53 -4.14
C LEU A 159 -7.46 14.29 -2.67
N PRO A 160 -8.42 14.26 -1.73
CA PRO A 160 -8.15 14.01 -0.32
C PRO A 160 -7.96 12.51 -0.06
N TYR A 161 -6.74 12.12 0.26
CA TYR A 161 -6.39 10.76 0.64
C TYR A 161 -6.13 10.68 2.14
N LYS A 162 -6.41 9.50 2.69
CA LYS A 162 -6.07 9.18 4.08
C LYS A 162 -5.61 7.74 4.20
N ALA A 163 -4.81 7.50 5.23
CA ALA A 163 -4.43 6.17 5.68
C ALA A 163 -5.11 5.94 7.04
N ARG A 164 -5.79 4.82 7.20
CA ARG A 164 -6.54 4.45 8.40
C ARG A 164 -6.11 3.07 8.87
N CYS A 165 -6.57 2.71 10.05
CA CYS A 165 -6.44 1.38 10.58
C CYS A 165 -7.57 1.10 11.56
N GLY A 166 -7.63 -0.13 12.07
CA GLY A 166 -8.57 -0.55 13.08
C GLY A 166 -9.48 -1.62 12.53
N VAL A 167 -10.71 -1.63 13.02
CA VAL A 167 -11.76 -2.52 12.53
C VAL A 167 -12.55 -1.85 11.42
N VAL A 168 -12.99 -2.63 10.45
CA VAL A 168 -13.90 -2.22 9.38
C VAL A 168 -15.29 -2.74 9.73
N GLY A 169 -16.09 -1.92 10.40
CA GLY A 169 -17.38 -2.35 10.96
C GLY A 169 -17.21 -3.50 11.96
N ALA A 170 -18.10 -4.49 11.87
CA ALA A 170 -18.20 -5.57 12.85
C ALA A 170 -17.11 -6.65 12.80
N GLY A 171 -16.10 -6.59 11.91
CA GLY A 171 -15.20 -7.73 11.71
C GLY A 171 -13.75 -7.41 11.33
N PRO A 172 -13.46 -7.11 10.05
CA PRO A 172 -12.09 -7.15 9.55
C PRO A 172 -11.17 -6.17 10.26
N LEU A 173 -10.01 -6.66 10.72
CA LEU A 173 -8.99 -5.86 11.40
C LEU A 173 -7.81 -5.59 10.45
N GLY A 174 -7.35 -4.34 10.36
CA GLY A 174 -6.13 -4.06 9.60
C GLY A 174 -5.86 -2.59 9.33
N VAL A 175 -5.27 -2.33 8.16
CA VAL A 175 -4.88 -1.01 7.68
C VAL A 175 -5.37 -0.79 6.26
N TRP A 176 -5.67 0.45 5.90
CA TRP A 176 -6.11 0.76 4.55
C TRP A 176 -5.79 2.21 4.17
N ALA A 177 -5.61 2.48 2.88
CA ALA A 177 -5.27 3.80 2.37
C ALA A 177 -5.93 4.06 1.02
N GLY A 178 -6.32 5.31 0.76
CA GLY A 178 -7.04 5.66 -0.47
C GLY A 178 -7.94 6.87 -0.37
N TRP A 179 -8.70 7.06 -1.45
CA TRP A 179 -9.68 8.14 -1.62
C TRP A 179 -11.10 7.63 -1.38
N ARG A 180 -11.91 8.44 -0.66
CA ARG A 180 -13.31 8.11 -0.30
C ARG A 180 -13.44 6.78 0.45
N GLN A 181 -12.61 6.63 1.47
CA GLN A 181 -12.85 5.66 2.53
C GLN A 181 -13.91 6.27 3.44
N GLN A 182 -15.19 5.94 3.23
CA GLN A 182 -16.23 6.28 4.20
C GLN A 182 -15.85 5.62 5.53
#